data_AF-A0A661AIU1-F1
#
_entry.id   AF-A0A661AIU1-F1
#
_cell.length_a   1.000
_cell.length_b   1.000
_cell.length_c   1.000
_cell.angle_alpha   90.00
_cell.angle_beta   90.00
_cell.angle_gamma   90.00
#
_symmetry.space_group_name_H-M   'P 1'
#
loop_
_entity.id
_entity.type
_entity.pdbx_description
1 polymer ?
#
loop_
_entity_poly.entity_id
_entity_poly.type
_entity_poly.pdbx_seq_one_letter_code
_entity_poly.pdbx_strand_id
1 'polypeptide(L)'
;IDEAVGRATEMGKPILYVPGIGDITMPETLASLAILGRVAKKTAEYGADILVPNWDAVVMTAAQEVVKQSYTEAGRPDLYKERNIMYLTSEQFGFAAGVDGIMMREKPGAIFLQGTFFAESLILAETGFSIGAIQIAGTVQTAQLPFFVAACDYTLIGEELYAASSYITRDPVMLGTIKGSDWSKVLIMSIIGICAILGTLAHFMPGLEGVYQNLINWFSPK
;
A
#
# COMPACT_ATOMS: atom_id res chain seq x y z
N ILE A 1 -7.41 -4.83 8.91
CA ILE A 1 -6.31 -5.11 9.86
C ILE A 1 -6.83 -5.91 11.05
N ASP A 2 -7.75 -5.36 11.86
CA ASP A 2 -8.22 -6.02 13.09
C ASP A 2 -8.77 -7.43 12.86
N GLU A 3 -9.62 -7.62 11.84
CA GLU A 3 -10.16 -8.93 11.47
C GLU A 3 -9.06 -9.92 11.06
N ALA A 4 -8.16 -9.51 10.15
CA ALA A 4 -7.09 -10.37 9.66
C ALA A 4 -6.14 -10.82 10.79
N VAL A 5 -5.72 -9.89 11.65
CA VAL A 5 -4.85 -10.20 12.80
C VAL A 5 -5.60 -11.05 13.82
N GLY A 6 -6.86 -10.74 14.12
CA GLY A 6 -7.70 -11.52 15.04
C GLY A 6 -7.86 -12.97 14.58
N ARG A 7 -8.25 -13.17 13.33
CA ARG A 7 -8.40 -14.51 12.74
C ARG A 7 -7.09 -15.30 12.72
N ALA A 8 -5.97 -14.67 12.36
CA ALA A 8 -4.67 -15.32 12.41
C ALA A 8 -4.32 -15.77 13.84
N THR A 9 -4.60 -14.92 14.83
CA THR A 9 -4.38 -15.21 16.25
C THR A 9 -5.28 -16.35 16.74
N GLU A 10 -6.56 -16.37 16.38
CA GLU A 10 -7.50 -17.45 16.70
C GLU A 10 -7.06 -18.81 16.12
N MET A 11 -6.40 -18.79 14.96
CA MET A 11 -5.82 -19.98 14.33
C MET A 11 -4.46 -20.38 14.92
N GLY A 12 -3.91 -19.60 15.85
CA GLY A 12 -2.57 -19.82 16.41
C GLY A 12 -1.45 -19.68 15.38
N LYS A 13 -1.68 -18.90 14.31
CA LYS A 13 -0.75 -18.72 13.20
C LYS A 13 -0.11 -17.33 13.23
N PRO A 14 1.14 -17.18 12.75
CA PRO A 14 1.79 -15.88 12.70
C PRO A 14 1.17 -14.98 11.63
N ILE A 15 1.44 -13.68 11.75
CA ILE A 15 1.20 -12.66 10.73
C ILE A 15 2.49 -12.52 9.92
N LEU A 16 2.39 -12.51 8.59
CA LEU A 16 3.49 -12.16 7.70
C LEU A 16 3.26 -10.76 7.12
N TYR A 17 4.26 -9.90 7.19
CA TYR A 17 4.20 -8.54 6.64
C TYR A 17 5.39 -8.32 5.70
N VAL A 18 5.13 -7.95 4.46
CA VAL A 18 6.15 -7.70 3.43
C VAL A 18 6.04 -6.23 3.00
N PRO A 19 7.06 -5.39 3.27
CA PRO A 19 7.03 -3.97 2.95
C PRO A 19 7.33 -3.63 1.47
N GLY A 20 7.32 -4.64 0.59
CA GLY A 20 7.73 -4.52 -0.81
C GLY A 20 9.24 -4.62 -1.00
N ILE A 21 9.66 -4.42 -2.26
CA ILE A 21 11.07 -4.47 -2.70
C ILE A 21 11.65 -3.08 -2.94
N GLY A 22 11.11 -2.10 -2.23
CA GLY A 22 11.51 -0.71 -2.33
C GLY A 22 12.62 -0.30 -1.38
N ASP A 23 13.36 0.75 -1.74
CA ASP A 23 14.26 1.41 -0.80
C ASP A 23 13.51 2.34 0.16
N ILE A 24 14.20 2.83 1.19
CA ILE A 24 13.63 3.68 2.24
C ILE A 24 13.18 5.07 1.75
N THR A 25 13.68 5.52 0.60
CA THR A 25 13.38 6.85 0.05
C THR A 25 12.08 6.88 -0.73
N MET A 26 11.57 5.71 -1.13
CA MET A 26 10.30 5.61 -1.83
C MET A 26 9.11 5.90 -0.91
N PRO A 27 8.18 6.79 -1.32
CA PRO A 27 6.97 7.10 -0.55
C PRO A 27 6.13 5.87 -0.19
N GLU A 28 6.09 4.87 -1.07
CA GLU A 28 5.38 3.61 -0.89
C GLU A 28 5.96 2.80 0.28
N THR A 29 7.29 2.77 0.42
CA THR A 29 7.98 2.11 1.53
C THR A 29 7.68 2.80 2.85
N LEU A 30 7.69 4.14 2.87
CA LEU A 30 7.33 4.92 4.06
C LEU A 30 5.86 4.71 4.45
N ALA A 31 4.95 4.70 3.48
CA ALA A 31 3.54 4.39 3.69
C ALA A 31 3.37 2.96 4.23
N SER A 32 4.12 2.01 3.72
CA SER A 32 4.13 0.63 4.22
C SER A 32 4.64 0.55 5.66
N LEU A 33 5.74 1.22 6.01
CA LEU A 33 6.24 1.22 7.39
C LEU A 33 5.22 1.82 8.39
N ALA A 34 4.47 2.85 7.97
CA ALA A 34 3.38 3.37 8.77
C ALA A 34 2.26 2.34 9.03
N ILE A 35 1.88 1.58 7.99
CA ILE A 35 0.90 0.50 8.11
C ILE A 35 1.44 -0.64 8.97
N LEU A 36 2.72 -1.00 8.82
CA LEU A 36 3.42 -2.00 9.64
C LEU A 36 3.30 -1.65 11.13
N GLY A 37 3.47 -0.39 11.52
CA GLY A 37 3.32 0.02 12.92
C GLY A 37 1.93 -0.30 13.48
N ARG A 38 0.87 -0.04 12.69
CA ARG A 38 -0.50 -0.39 13.09
C ARG A 38 -0.71 -1.90 13.18
N VAL A 39 -0.20 -2.67 12.23
CA VAL A 39 -0.29 -4.14 12.23
C VAL A 39 0.49 -4.70 13.43
N ALA A 40 1.72 -4.26 13.66
CA ALA A 40 2.57 -4.68 14.77
C ALA A 40 1.95 -4.38 16.13
N LYS A 41 1.38 -3.18 16.31
CA LYS A 41 0.65 -2.81 17.53
C LYS A 41 -0.51 -3.77 17.78
N LYS A 42 -1.28 -4.09 16.74
CA LYS A 42 -2.42 -5.00 16.85
C LYS A 42 -1.99 -6.44 17.13
N THR A 43 -0.92 -6.89 16.49
CA THR A 43 -0.31 -8.20 16.75
C THR A 43 0.18 -8.31 18.20
N ALA A 44 0.79 -7.25 18.76
CA ALA A 44 1.20 -7.20 20.16
C ALA A 44 0.01 -7.24 21.14
N GLU A 45 -1.07 -6.50 20.85
CA GLU A 45 -2.32 -6.53 21.63
C GLU A 45 -2.93 -7.93 21.71
N TYR A 46 -2.91 -8.67 20.60
CA TYR A 46 -3.43 -10.04 20.55
C TYR A 46 -2.44 -11.11 21.00
N GLY A 47 -1.17 -10.76 21.20
CA GLY A 47 -0.12 -11.69 21.59
C GLY A 47 0.27 -12.70 20.50
N ALA A 48 0.07 -12.34 19.23
CA ALA A 48 0.51 -13.16 18.10
C ALA A 48 1.95 -12.81 17.67
N ASP A 49 2.55 -13.66 16.85
CA ASP A 49 3.86 -13.40 16.24
C ASP A 49 3.70 -12.68 14.90
N ILE A 50 4.60 -11.73 14.62
CA ILE A 50 4.76 -11.10 13.30
C ILE A 50 6.12 -11.49 12.71
N LEU A 51 6.14 -11.80 11.42
CA LEU A 51 7.33 -12.03 10.59
C LEU A 51 7.41 -10.93 9.55
N VAL A 52 8.57 -10.30 9.41
CA VAL A 52 8.79 -9.16 8.52
C VAL A 52 10.06 -9.38 7.70
N PRO A 53 10.02 -10.17 6.62
CA PRO A 53 11.14 -10.27 5.69
C PRO A 53 11.27 -8.97 4.89
N ASN A 54 12.52 -8.50 4.75
CA ASN A 54 12.86 -7.24 4.10
C ASN A 54 13.83 -7.46 2.95
N TRP A 55 13.56 -6.76 1.86
CA TRP A 55 14.38 -6.68 0.65
C TRP A 55 15.65 -5.85 0.86
N ASP A 56 15.55 -4.79 1.66
CA ASP A 56 16.59 -3.79 1.86
C ASP A 56 16.98 -3.74 3.35
N ALA A 57 18.28 -3.65 3.63
CA ALA A 57 18.79 -3.68 5.00
C ALA A 57 18.48 -2.39 5.79
N VAL A 58 18.35 -1.25 5.12
CA VAL A 58 17.93 0.01 5.74
C VAL A 58 16.44 -0.04 6.08
N VAL A 59 15.61 -0.55 5.17
CA VAL A 59 14.18 -0.80 5.43
C VAL A 59 14.00 -1.80 6.56
N MET A 60 14.81 -2.85 6.65
CA MET A 60 14.82 -3.79 7.78
C MET A 60 15.06 -3.06 9.12
N THR A 61 16.07 -2.19 9.17
CA THR A 61 16.41 -1.44 10.39
C THR A 61 15.26 -0.51 10.80
N ALA A 62 14.63 0.16 9.83
CA ALA A 62 13.46 0.99 10.09
C ALA A 62 12.26 0.15 10.57
N ALA A 63 12.03 -1.02 9.96
CA ALA A 63 10.99 -1.95 10.36
C ALA A 63 11.20 -2.48 11.78
N GLN A 64 12.44 -2.77 12.18
CA GLN A 64 12.79 -3.19 13.54
C GLN A 64 12.38 -2.13 14.56
N GLU A 65 12.74 -0.86 14.33
CA GLU A 65 12.37 0.24 15.22
C GLU A 65 10.85 0.49 15.25
N VAL A 66 10.18 0.47 14.10
CA VAL A 66 8.71 0.60 14.02
C VAL A 66 8.01 -0.50 14.82
N VAL A 67 8.41 -1.77 14.65
CA VAL A 67 7.81 -2.90 15.37
C VAL A 67 8.10 -2.80 16.85
N LYS A 68 9.34 -2.53 17.24
CA LYS A 68 9.75 -2.36 18.65
C LYS A 68 8.98 -1.25 19.36
N GLN A 69 8.85 -0.08 18.71
CA GLN A 69 8.06 1.02 19.25
C GLN A 69 6.58 0.62 19.37
N SER A 70 6.01 -0.01 18.34
CA SER A 70 4.59 -0.42 18.35
C SER A 70 4.28 -1.42 19.46
N TYR A 71 5.19 -2.36 19.73
CA TYR A 71 5.09 -3.30 20.86
C TYR A 71 5.21 -2.60 22.22
N THR A 72 6.10 -1.61 22.32
CA THR A 72 6.26 -0.79 23.53
C THR A 72 5.00 0.02 23.82
N GLU A 73 4.42 0.66 22.81
CA GLU A 73 3.16 1.41 22.93
C GLU A 73 1.96 0.53 23.27
N ALA A 74 1.96 -0.73 22.85
CA ALA A 74 0.97 -1.72 23.24
C ALA A 74 1.17 -2.24 24.68
N GLY A 75 2.22 -1.81 25.38
CA GLY A 75 2.57 -2.27 26.71
C GLY A 75 3.12 -3.70 26.76
N ARG A 76 3.57 -4.23 25.60
CA ARG A 76 4.07 -5.61 25.44
C ARG A 76 5.48 -5.68 24.83
N PRO A 77 6.48 -4.95 25.36
CA PRO A 77 7.85 -5.01 24.85
C PRO A 77 8.48 -6.41 25.02
N ASP A 78 7.96 -7.22 25.96
CA ASP A 78 8.36 -8.62 26.21
C ASP A 78 8.13 -9.55 25.01
N LEU A 79 7.17 -9.20 24.14
CA LEU A 79 6.85 -10.00 22.95
C LEU A 79 7.67 -9.64 21.72
N TYR A 80 8.46 -8.55 21.77
CA TYR A 80 9.26 -8.13 20.63
C TYR A 80 10.38 -9.14 20.34
N LYS A 81 10.43 -9.62 19.09
CA LYS A 81 11.43 -10.58 18.61
C LYS A 81 12.16 -9.99 17.40
N GLU A 82 13.30 -9.34 17.64
CA GLU A 82 14.11 -8.70 16.58
C GLU A 82 14.43 -9.64 15.42
N ARG A 83 14.74 -10.92 15.72
CA ARG A 83 15.03 -11.95 14.72
C ARG A 83 13.91 -12.19 13.70
N ASN A 84 12.67 -11.82 14.02
CA ASN A 84 11.54 -11.98 13.13
C ASN A 84 11.49 -10.87 12.06
N ILE A 85 12.26 -9.80 12.23
CA ILE A 85 12.39 -8.70 11.29
C ILE A 85 13.78 -8.83 10.65
N MET A 86 13.79 -9.43 9.47
CA MET A 86 15.01 -9.97 8.88
C MET A 86 15.23 -9.46 7.46
N TYR A 87 16.49 -9.26 7.09
CA TYR A 87 16.89 -9.08 5.70
C TYR A 87 17.05 -10.44 5.03
N LEU A 88 16.52 -10.59 3.81
CA LEU A 88 16.69 -11.82 3.03
C LEU A 88 17.75 -11.64 1.94
N THR A 89 17.43 -10.83 0.93
CA THR A 89 18.28 -10.54 -0.22
C THR A 89 17.69 -9.38 -1.01
N SER A 90 18.53 -8.68 -1.77
CA SER A 90 18.16 -7.64 -2.73
C SER A 90 18.15 -8.14 -4.18
N GLU A 91 17.88 -9.43 -4.39
CA GLU A 91 17.63 -10.04 -5.71
C GLU A 91 16.18 -10.53 -5.79
N GLN A 92 15.45 -10.11 -6.83
CA GLN A 92 13.98 -10.07 -6.90
C GLN A 92 13.37 -11.45 -6.62
N PHE A 93 13.82 -12.44 -7.37
CA PHE A 93 13.27 -13.78 -7.29
C PHE A 93 13.84 -14.59 -6.12
N GLY A 94 15.05 -14.26 -5.68
CA GLY A 94 15.63 -14.76 -4.43
C GLY A 94 14.84 -14.27 -3.22
N PHE A 95 14.37 -13.02 -3.24
CA PHE A 95 13.49 -12.49 -2.20
C PHE A 95 12.14 -13.20 -2.23
N ALA A 96 11.53 -13.31 -3.41
CA ALA A 96 10.28 -14.03 -3.60
C ALA A 96 10.36 -15.47 -3.07
N ALA A 97 11.37 -16.24 -3.48
CA ALA A 97 11.56 -17.62 -3.04
C ALA A 97 11.84 -17.73 -1.53
N GLY A 98 12.54 -16.74 -0.96
CA GLY A 98 12.79 -16.65 0.48
C GLY A 98 11.49 -16.45 1.27
N VAL A 99 10.64 -15.51 0.82
CA VAL A 99 9.33 -15.24 1.43
C VAL A 99 8.38 -16.42 1.23
N ASP A 100 8.31 -17.01 0.03
CA ASP A 100 7.51 -18.22 -0.22
C ASP A 100 7.93 -19.37 0.69
N GLY A 101 9.24 -19.56 0.88
CA GLY A 101 9.76 -20.54 1.83
C GLY A 101 9.27 -20.29 3.25
N ILE A 102 9.17 -19.02 3.69
CA ILE A 102 8.58 -18.66 4.99
C ILE A 102 7.09 -19.00 5.00
N MET A 103 6.33 -18.64 3.97
CA MET A 103 4.91 -18.95 3.86
C MET A 103 4.64 -20.47 3.97
N MET A 104 5.43 -21.28 3.28
CA MET A 104 5.26 -22.74 3.26
C MET A 104 5.62 -23.41 4.59
N ARG A 105 6.61 -22.88 5.33
CA ARG A 105 7.02 -23.42 6.64
C ARG A 105 6.12 -22.97 7.77
N GLU A 106 5.90 -21.65 7.86
CA GLU A 106 5.23 -21.01 9.00
C GLU A 106 3.70 -20.96 8.84
N LYS A 107 3.22 -21.11 7.60
CA LYS A 107 1.79 -21.10 7.24
C LYS A 107 1.02 -19.94 7.91
N PRO A 108 1.44 -18.68 7.71
CA PRO A 108 0.83 -17.52 8.34
C PRO A 108 -0.69 -17.50 8.17
N GLY A 109 -1.39 -17.00 9.17
CA GLY A 109 -2.86 -16.89 9.15
C GLY A 109 -3.31 -15.67 8.36
N ALA A 110 -2.50 -14.61 8.37
CA ALA A 110 -2.70 -13.38 7.63
C ALA A 110 -1.39 -12.91 6.99
N ILE A 111 -1.48 -12.39 5.76
CA ILE A 111 -0.37 -11.84 5.01
C ILE A 111 -0.70 -10.41 4.59
N PHE A 112 0.23 -9.50 4.83
CA PHE A 112 0.17 -8.12 4.37
C PHE A 112 1.26 -7.87 3.34
N LEU A 113 0.87 -7.55 2.11
CA LEU A 113 1.79 -7.22 1.01
C LEU A 113 1.65 -5.74 0.69
N GLN A 114 2.44 -4.88 1.34
CA GLN A 114 2.23 -3.42 1.31
C GLN A 114 3.49 -2.72 0.82
N GLY A 115 3.42 -1.99 -0.30
CA GLY A 115 4.56 -1.23 -0.82
C GLY A 115 4.77 -1.39 -2.33
N THR A 116 6.01 -1.25 -2.76
CA THR A 116 6.40 -1.42 -4.17
C THR A 116 6.65 -2.88 -4.48
N PHE A 117 5.95 -3.41 -5.48
CA PHE A 117 6.15 -4.75 -6.00
C PHE A 117 6.27 -4.73 -7.52
N PHE A 118 6.93 -5.75 -8.07
CA PHE A 118 7.02 -6.02 -9.50
C PHE A 118 6.55 -7.47 -9.77
N ALA A 119 7.25 -8.20 -10.63
CA ALA A 119 6.87 -9.54 -11.11
C ALA A 119 6.70 -10.59 -9.98
N GLU A 120 7.34 -10.38 -8.82
CA GLU A 120 7.20 -11.24 -7.66
C GLU A 120 5.82 -11.17 -7.00
N SER A 121 5.04 -10.11 -7.25
CA SER A 121 3.72 -9.90 -6.65
C SER A 121 2.77 -11.09 -6.82
N LEU A 122 2.63 -11.62 -8.05
CA LEU A 122 1.76 -12.76 -8.32
C LEU A 122 2.25 -14.04 -7.64
N ILE A 123 3.57 -14.27 -7.63
CA ILE A 123 4.17 -15.44 -7.00
C ILE A 123 3.85 -15.43 -5.50
N LEU A 124 4.11 -14.30 -4.83
CA LEU A 124 3.84 -14.13 -3.41
C LEU A 124 2.34 -14.30 -3.08
N ALA A 125 1.47 -13.70 -3.90
CA ALA A 125 0.03 -13.74 -3.69
C ALA A 125 -0.56 -15.15 -3.90
N GLU A 126 -0.13 -15.88 -4.92
CA GLU A 126 -0.56 -17.27 -5.16
C GLU A 126 -0.05 -18.21 -4.08
N THR A 127 1.20 -18.04 -3.62
CA THR A 127 1.72 -18.83 -2.50
C THR A 127 0.91 -18.58 -1.23
N GLY A 128 0.62 -17.32 -0.91
CA GLY A 128 -0.21 -16.96 0.24
C GLY A 128 -1.64 -17.53 0.16
N PHE A 129 -2.22 -17.52 -1.04
CA PHE A 129 -3.54 -18.12 -1.30
C PHE A 129 -3.50 -19.64 -1.08
N SER A 130 -2.45 -20.31 -1.58
CA SER A 130 -2.30 -21.77 -1.51
C SER A 130 -2.25 -22.32 -0.08
N ILE A 131 -1.76 -21.52 0.87
CA ILE A 131 -1.70 -21.89 2.30
C ILE A 131 -2.96 -21.48 3.09
N GLY A 132 -3.94 -20.85 2.42
CA GLY A 132 -5.21 -20.42 3.01
C GLY A 132 -5.08 -19.22 3.95
N ALA A 133 -4.08 -18.36 3.76
CA ALA A 133 -3.93 -17.14 4.53
C ALA A 133 -4.90 -16.05 4.01
N ILE A 134 -5.45 -15.22 4.91
CA ILE A 134 -6.11 -13.99 4.48
C ILE A 134 -5.04 -13.00 4.00
N GLN A 135 -5.23 -12.41 2.82
CA GLN A 135 -4.25 -11.54 2.18
C GLN A 135 -4.77 -10.14 2.00
N ILE A 136 -4.01 -9.16 2.50
CA ILE A 136 -4.28 -7.73 2.34
C ILE A 136 -3.08 -7.13 1.60
N ALA A 137 -3.29 -6.80 0.34
CA ALA A 137 -2.27 -6.20 -0.51
C ALA A 137 -2.47 -4.69 -0.66
N GLY A 138 -1.43 -3.97 -1.03
CA GLY A 138 -1.47 -2.54 -1.29
C GLY A 138 -0.24 -2.11 -2.08
N THR A 139 -0.47 -1.57 -3.27
CA THR A 139 0.61 -1.08 -4.12
C THR A 139 0.11 0.05 -5.02
N VAL A 140 1.04 0.88 -5.48
CA VAL A 140 0.75 1.90 -6.50
C VAL A 140 1.15 1.46 -7.89
N GLN A 141 1.78 0.29 -8.02
CA GLN A 141 2.24 -0.19 -9.31
C GLN A 141 1.10 -0.74 -10.15
N THR A 142 0.74 0.01 -11.19
CA THR A 142 -0.39 -0.27 -12.07
C THR A 142 -0.28 -1.61 -12.77
N ALA A 143 0.95 -2.04 -13.10
CA ALA A 143 1.22 -3.33 -13.72
C ALA A 143 0.97 -4.52 -12.77
N GLN A 144 1.06 -4.33 -11.45
CA GLN A 144 0.92 -5.40 -10.46
C GLN A 144 -0.44 -5.44 -9.78
N LEU A 145 -1.20 -4.34 -9.81
CA LEU A 145 -2.55 -4.27 -9.26
C LEU A 145 -3.47 -5.42 -9.72
N PRO A 146 -3.49 -5.83 -11.01
CA PRO A 146 -4.33 -6.95 -11.44
C PRO A 146 -4.02 -8.27 -10.73
N PHE A 147 -2.76 -8.51 -10.39
CA PHE A 147 -2.35 -9.74 -9.69
C PHE A 147 -2.87 -9.76 -8.26
N PHE A 148 -2.73 -8.65 -7.52
CA PHE A 148 -3.26 -8.56 -6.16
C PHE A 148 -4.80 -8.56 -6.12
N VAL A 149 -5.45 -7.89 -7.07
CA VAL A 149 -6.92 -7.93 -7.19
C VAL A 149 -7.42 -9.35 -7.46
N ALA A 150 -6.69 -10.13 -8.24
CA ALA A 150 -7.08 -11.51 -8.56
C ALA A 150 -6.78 -12.51 -7.44
N ALA A 151 -5.68 -12.35 -6.71
CA ALA A 151 -5.16 -13.36 -5.78
C ALA A 151 -5.29 -13.01 -4.28
N CYS A 152 -5.62 -11.76 -3.92
CA CYS A 152 -5.76 -11.33 -2.52
C CYS A 152 -7.22 -11.01 -2.15
N ASP A 153 -7.57 -11.18 -0.87
CA ASP A 153 -8.91 -10.89 -0.35
C ASP A 153 -9.23 -9.38 -0.39
N TYR A 154 -8.23 -8.54 -0.10
CA TYR A 154 -8.34 -7.09 -0.14
C TYR A 154 -7.12 -6.48 -0.81
N THR A 155 -7.34 -5.48 -1.67
CA THR A 155 -6.26 -4.75 -2.34
C THR A 155 -6.49 -3.25 -2.22
N LEU A 156 -5.52 -2.54 -1.64
CA LEU A 156 -5.45 -1.09 -1.67
C LEU A 156 -4.90 -0.63 -3.02
N ILE A 157 -5.68 0.14 -3.76
CA ILE A 157 -5.38 0.55 -5.14
C ILE A 157 -4.78 1.95 -5.15
N GLY A 158 -3.49 2.07 -5.49
CA GLY A 158 -2.86 3.37 -5.74
C GLY A 158 -2.92 4.30 -4.53
N GLU A 159 -3.69 5.38 -4.63
CA GLU A 159 -3.82 6.40 -3.59
C GLU A 159 -4.38 5.87 -2.27
N GLU A 160 -5.09 4.73 -2.28
CA GLU A 160 -5.60 4.09 -1.08
C GLU A 160 -4.48 3.65 -0.11
N LEU A 161 -3.29 3.31 -0.62
CA LEU A 161 -2.12 3.00 0.21
C LEU A 161 -1.66 4.23 1.01
N TYR A 162 -1.62 5.39 0.35
CA TYR A 162 -1.26 6.67 0.98
C TYR A 162 -2.36 7.17 1.92
N ALA A 163 -3.63 6.98 1.54
CA ALA A 163 -4.76 7.28 2.40
C ALA A 163 -4.71 6.44 3.68
N ALA A 164 -4.51 5.12 3.56
CA ALA A 164 -4.44 4.23 4.71
C ALA A 164 -3.31 4.62 5.68
N SER A 165 -2.10 4.86 5.16
CA SER A 165 -0.97 5.28 5.99
C SER A 165 -1.19 6.64 6.66
N SER A 166 -1.74 7.62 5.94
CA SER A 166 -2.03 8.96 6.49
C SER A 166 -3.16 8.97 7.53
N TYR A 167 -4.19 8.13 7.37
CA TYR A 167 -5.22 7.95 8.40
C TYR A 167 -4.67 7.33 9.68
N ILE A 168 -3.67 6.44 9.56
CA ILE A 168 -3.01 5.78 10.70
C ILE A 168 -2.07 6.74 11.42
N THR A 169 -1.17 7.43 10.71
CA THR A 169 -0.18 8.33 11.30
C THR A 169 -0.77 9.69 11.70
N ARG A 170 -1.90 10.06 11.08
CA ARG A 170 -2.50 11.41 11.16
C ARG A 170 -1.52 12.51 10.74
N ASP A 171 -0.63 12.21 9.79
CA ASP A 171 0.32 13.18 9.27
C ASP A 171 -0.40 14.29 8.47
N PRO A 172 -0.36 15.56 8.94
CA PRO A 172 -1.04 16.66 8.28
C PRO A 172 -0.47 16.96 6.89
N VAL A 173 0.80 16.64 6.60
CA VAL A 173 1.41 16.88 5.29
C VAL A 173 0.86 15.88 4.28
N MET A 174 0.86 14.59 4.60
CA MET A 174 0.28 13.54 3.73
C MET A 174 -1.22 13.75 3.50
N LEU A 175 -1.98 14.05 4.56
CA LEU A 175 -3.41 14.37 4.44
C LEU A 175 -3.65 15.62 3.58
N GLY A 176 -2.79 16.63 3.68
CA GLY A 176 -2.82 17.84 2.86
C GLY A 176 -2.59 17.54 1.38
N THR A 177 -1.60 16.71 1.06
CA THR A 177 -1.29 16.29 -0.32
C THR A 177 -2.46 15.55 -0.95
N ILE A 178 -3.08 14.61 -0.24
CA ILE A 178 -4.26 13.87 -0.74
C ILE A 178 -5.41 14.83 -1.04
N LYS A 179 -5.76 15.70 -0.08
CA LYS A 179 -6.83 16.70 -0.28
C LYS A 179 -6.52 17.66 -1.42
N GLY A 180 -5.27 18.12 -1.55
CA GLY A 180 -4.83 19.00 -2.62
C GLY A 180 -4.93 18.32 -3.99
N SER A 181 -4.55 17.05 -4.08
CA SER A 181 -4.70 16.22 -5.28
C SER A 181 -6.18 16.12 -5.69
N ASP A 182 -7.07 15.79 -4.75
CA ASP A 182 -8.50 15.64 -5.02
C ASP A 182 -9.15 16.95 -5.49
N TRP A 183 -8.85 18.07 -4.82
CA TRP A 183 -9.34 19.38 -5.23
C TRP A 183 -8.84 19.79 -6.61
N SER A 184 -7.58 19.46 -6.93
CA SER A 184 -7.00 19.74 -8.24
C SER A 184 -7.69 18.91 -9.33
N LYS A 185 -7.97 17.62 -9.08
CA LYS A 185 -8.73 16.77 -9.99
C LYS A 185 -10.14 17.31 -10.22
N VAL A 186 -10.85 17.70 -9.16
CA VAL A 186 -12.20 18.28 -9.27
C VAL A 186 -12.18 19.57 -10.09
N LEU A 187 -11.20 20.44 -9.86
CA LEU A 187 -11.04 21.68 -10.63
C LEU A 187 -10.81 21.39 -12.11
N ILE A 188 -9.86 20.49 -12.42
CA ILE A 188 -9.52 20.11 -13.80
C ILE A 188 -10.72 19.45 -14.49
N MET A 189 -11.40 18.50 -13.83
CA MET A 189 -12.60 17.85 -14.37
C MET A 189 -13.74 18.86 -14.62
N SER A 190 -13.90 19.84 -13.74
CA SER A 190 -14.91 20.90 -13.93
C SER A 190 -14.60 21.77 -15.15
N ILE A 191 -13.33 22.16 -15.32
CA ILE A 191 -12.88 22.92 -16.50
C ILE A 191 -13.11 22.11 -17.77
N ILE A 192 -12.69 20.84 -17.81
CA ILE A 192 -12.89 19.95 -18.95
C ILE A 192 -14.40 19.81 -19.27
N GLY A 193 -15.23 19.61 -18.25
CA GLY A 193 -16.68 19.50 -18.41
C GLY A 193 -17.31 20.76 -18.99
N ILE A 194 -16.94 21.94 -18.48
CA ILE A 194 -17.40 23.23 -19.01
C ILE A 194 -16.96 23.40 -20.47
N CYS A 195 -15.70 23.11 -20.79
CA CYS A 195 -15.18 23.19 -22.16
C CYS A 195 -15.92 22.24 -23.11
N ALA A 196 -16.18 21.00 -22.68
CA ALA A 196 -16.90 20.01 -23.49
C ALA A 196 -18.35 20.44 -23.76
N ILE A 197 -19.05 20.97 -22.75
CA ILE A 197 -20.42 21.50 -22.89
C ILE A 197 -20.43 22.71 -23.82
N LEU A 198 -19.52 23.67 -23.61
CA LEU A 198 -19.43 24.86 -24.47
C LEU A 198 -19.12 24.50 -25.92
N GLY A 199 -18.20 23.56 -26.16
CA GLY A 199 -17.91 23.07 -27.51
C GLY A 199 -19.10 22.39 -28.17
N THR A 200 -19.86 21.60 -27.40
CA THR A 200 -21.09 20.97 -27.90
C THR A 200 -22.16 22.01 -28.24
N LEU A 201 -22.37 23.00 -27.37
CA LEU A 201 -23.38 24.05 -27.60
C LEU A 201 -22.99 25.00 -28.73
N ALA A 202 -21.71 25.33 -28.89
CA ALA A 202 -21.22 26.17 -29.97
C ALA A 202 -21.49 25.55 -31.35
N HIS A 203 -21.50 24.22 -31.45
CA HIS A 203 -21.87 23.52 -32.69
C HIS A 203 -23.35 23.73 -33.08
N PHE A 204 -24.26 23.79 -32.10
CA PHE A 204 -25.69 23.96 -32.34
C PHE A 204 -26.16 25.42 -32.33
N MET A 205 -25.40 26.33 -31.70
CA MET A 205 -25.72 27.75 -31.56
C MET A 205 -24.56 28.62 -32.09
N PRO A 206 -24.66 29.15 -33.32
CA PRO A 206 -23.59 29.94 -33.96
C PRO A 206 -23.15 31.18 -33.17
N GLY A 207 -24.01 31.71 -32.29
CA GLY A 207 -23.68 32.86 -31.44
C GLY A 207 -22.61 32.56 -30.36
N LEU A 208 -22.32 31.29 -30.08
CA LEU A 208 -21.32 30.87 -29.08
C LEU A 208 -19.97 30.49 -29.69
N GLU A 209 -19.86 30.48 -31.02
CA GLU A 209 -18.67 30.04 -31.74
C GLU A 209 -17.45 30.93 -31.45
N GLY A 210 -17.64 32.25 -31.36
CA GLY A 210 -16.57 33.19 -31.02
C GLY A 210 -16.02 33.03 -29.60
N VAL A 211 -16.88 32.65 -28.64
CA VAL A 211 -16.46 32.38 -27.25
C VAL A 211 -15.65 31.09 -27.19
N TYR A 212 -16.10 30.07 -27.92
CA TYR A 212 -15.41 28.78 -28.00
C TYR A 212 -14.03 28.90 -28.66
N GLN A 213 -13.91 29.64 -29.77
CA GLN A 213 -12.64 29.85 -30.46
C GLN A 213 -11.62 30.62 -29.61
N ASN A 214 -12.05 31.65 -28.87
CA ASN A 214 -11.17 32.36 -27.93
C ASN A 214 -10.68 31.44 -26.80
N LEU A 215 -11.54 30.53 -26.34
CA LEU A 215 -11.21 29.59 -25.29
C LEU A 215 -10.21 28.53 -25.78
N ILE A 216 -10.38 27.98 -26.98
CA ILE A 216 -9.37 27.10 -27.61
C ILE A 216 -8.04 27.82 -27.78
N ASN A 217 -8.06 29.06 -28.30
CA ASN A 217 -6.84 29.83 -28.52
C ASN A 217 -6.08 30.15 -27.23
N TRP A 218 -6.76 30.18 -26.09
CA TRP A 218 -6.14 30.33 -24.78
C TRP A 218 -5.39 29.06 -24.34
N PHE A 219 -5.93 27.88 -24.66
CA PHE A 219 -5.32 26.59 -24.33
C PHE A 219 -4.31 26.09 -25.37
N SER A 220 -4.36 26.59 -26.60
CA SER A 220 -3.41 26.19 -27.64
C SER A 220 -2.02 26.76 -27.34
N PRO A 221 -0.96 25.93 -27.36
CA PRO A 221 0.40 26.44 -27.24
C PRO A 221 0.69 27.39 -28.41
N LYS A 222 1.30 28.53 -28.11
CA LYS A 222 1.75 29.52 -29.10
C LYS A 222 2.90 28.98 -29.94
#